data_AF-A0A258B429-F1
#
_entry.id   AF-A0A258B429-F1
#
_cell.length_a   1.000
_cell.length_b   1.000
_cell.length_c   1.000
_cell.angle_alpha   90.00
_cell.angle_beta   90.00
_cell.angle_gamma   90.00
#
_symmetry.space_group_name_H-M   'P 1'
#
loop_
_entity.id
_entity.type
_entity.pdbx_description
1 polymer ?
#
loop_
_entity_poly.entity_id
_entity_poly.type
_entity_poly.pdbx_seq_one_letter_code
_entity_poly.pdbx_strand_id
1 'polypeptide(L)'
;MIFLWVFGNAICTNTSNWLYLPTFLACTLIAAAVHLIADGSPAIGASGAINGIVGIVLAMYPLNRVNVFWVFLIRGGTFTCPAWGIILFWFAFDLWGAATGGELIAYWAHIGGLLGGVGIGLLCLHYGWFRLTQLDHCSLLDILRREPSE
;
A
#
# COMPACT_ATOMS: atom_id res chain seq x y z
N MET A 1 6.42 -0.56 11.61
CA MET A 1 7.57 0.21 11.06
C MET A 1 8.35 -0.53 9.99
N ILE A 2 8.52 -1.86 10.05
CA ILE A 2 9.18 -2.64 8.98
C ILE A 2 8.53 -2.38 7.60
N PHE A 3 7.20 -2.36 7.52
CA PHE A 3 6.48 -2.03 6.28
C PHE A 3 6.84 -0.64 5.73
N LEU A 4 6.88 0.37 6.58
CA LEU A 4 7.30 1.72 6.19
C LEU A 4 8.73 1.73 5.65
N TRP A 5 9.64 1.00 6.30
CA TRP A 5 11.02 0.90 5.85
C TRP A 5 11.14 0.16 4.51
N VAL A 6 10.50 -1.00 4.35
CA VAL A 6 10.55 -1.80 3.11
C VAL A 6 9.87 -1.06 1.95
N PHE A 7 8.61 -0.68 2.12
CA PHE A 7 7.81 -0.10 1.03
C PHE A 7 8.11 1.38 0.82
N GLY A 8 8.47 2.12 1.86
CA GLY A 8 8.89 3.51 1.74
C GLY A 8 10.20 3.64 0.97
N ASN A 9 11.19 2.78 1.24
CA ASN A 9 12.43 2.76 0.45
C ASN A 9 12.17 2.40 -1.02
N ALA A 10 11.24 1.48 -1.30
CA ALA A 10 10.86 1.14 -2.67
C ALA A 10 10.28 2.34 -3.44
N ILE A 11 9.49 3.19 -2.77
CA ILE A 11 8.99 4.43 -3.38
C ILE A 11 10.12 5.45 -3.54
N CYS A 12 10.89 5.73 -2.49
CA CYS A 12 11.98 6.73 -2.53
C CYS A 12 13.10 6.41 -3.52
N THR A 13 13.33 5.14 -3.83
CA THR A 13 14.36 4.73 -4.80
C THR A 13 13.94 5.06 -6.23
N ASN A 14 12.64 4.97 -6.53
CA ASN A 14 12.08 5.11 -7.87
C ASN A 14 11.38 6.47 -8.09
N THR A 15 11.28 7.27 -7.04
CA THR A 15 10.64 8.59 -7.05
C THR A 15 11.55 9.60 -6.35
N SER A 16 11.25 10.90 -6.46
CA SER A 16 12.01 11.92 -5.74
C SER A 16 11.74 11.82 -4.24
N ASN A 17 12.81 11.78 -3.42
CA ASN A 17 12.71 11.86 -1.95
C ASN A 17 11.84 13.05 -1.48
N TRP A 18 11.80 14.13 -2.25
CA TRP A 18 11.00 15.32 -1.96
C TRP A 18 9.50 15.10 -2.11
N LEU A 19 9.08 14.15 -2.96
CA LEU A 19 7.67 13.79 -3.14
C LEU A 19 7.20 12.81 -2.07
N TYR A 20 8.11 12.10 -1.40
CA TYR A 20 7.73 11.09 -0.41
C TYR A 20 6.97 11.68 0.79
N LEU A 21 7.49 12.75 1.40
CA LEU A 21 6.85 13.38 2.55
C LEU A 21 5.42 13.88 2.26
N PRO A 22 5.16 14.71 1.22
CA PRO A 22 3.80 15.14 0.91
C PRO A 22 2.89 13.97 0.53
N THR A 23 3.41 12.95 -0.14
CA THR A 23 2.65 11.73 -0.47
C THR A 23 2.24 10.96 0.80
N PHE A 24 3.16 10.81 1.75
CA PHE A 24 2.90 10.15 3.03
C PHE A 24 1.87 10.93 3.86
N LEU A 25 1.97 12.26 3.89
CA LEU A 25 0.99 13.12 4.55
C LEU A 25 -0.38 13.04 3.87
N ALA A 26 -0.45 13.02 2.54
CA ALA A 26 -1.69 12.83 1.81
C ALA A 26 -2.35 11.48 2.14
N CYS A 27 -1.56 10.39 2.18
CA CYS A 27 -2.05 9.08 2.63
C CYS A 27 -2.58 9.13 4.07
N THR A 28 -1.90 9.84 4.96
CA THR A 28 -2.32 10.04 6.36
C THR A 28 -3.67 10.76 6.43
N LEU A 29 -3.83 11.84 5.67
CA LEU A 29 -5.07 12.62 5.65
C LEU A 29 -6.25 11.81 5.10
N ILE A 30 -6.04 11.05 4.01
CA ILE A 30 -7.09 10.21 3.43
C ILE A 30 -7.49 9.09 4.42
N ALA A 31 -6.51 8.41 5.01
CA ALA A 31 -6.78 7.36 6.00
C ALA A 31 -7.57 7.90 7.20
N ALA A 32 -7.17 9.06 7.73
CA ALA A 32 -7.85 9.72 8.84
C ALA A 32 -9.27 10.15 8.47
N ALA A 33 -9.46 10.73 7.28
CA ALA A 33 -10.78 11.15 6.79
C ALA A 33 -11.74 9.96 6.63
N VAL A 34 -11.28 8.86 6.03
CA VAL A 34 -12.10 7.65 5.85
C VAL A 34 -12.48 7.04 7.20
N HIS A 35 -11.54 6.92 8.14
CA HIS A 35 -11.83 6.42 9.49
C HIS A 35 -12.84 7.29 10.23
N LEU A 36 -12.67 8.62 10.16
CA LEU A 36 -13.56 9.57 10.81
C LEU A 36 -15.00 9.49 10.29
N ILE A 37 -15.17 9.27 8.98
CA ILE A 37 -16.49 9.19 8.35
C ILE A 37 -17.16 7.83 8.62
N ALA A 38 -16.40 6.73 8.60
CA ALA A 38 -16.96 5.39 8.63
C ALA A 38 -17.19 4.83 10.05
N ASP A 39 -16.37 5.23 11.02
CA ASP A 39 -16.44 4.73 12.40
C ASP A 39 -16.32 5.87 13.42
N GLY A 40 -15.31 6.73 13.27
CA GLY A 40 -15.13 7.91 14.13
C GLY A 40 -14.68 7.60 15.56
N SER A 41 -14.46 6.33 15.89
CA SER A 41 -13.87 5.90 17.16
C SER A 41 -12.45 6.47 17.33
N PRO A 42 -11.99 6.71 18.56
CA PRO A 42 -10.62 7.16 18.83
C PRO A 42 -9.60 6.18 18.25
N ALA A 43 -8.77 6.66 17.33
CA ALA A 43 -7.71 5.88 16.72
C ALA A 43 -6.37 6.61 16.83
N ILE A 44 -5.30 5.85 17.09
CA ILE A 44 -3.93 6.36 17.09
C ILE A 44 -3.02 5.38 16.36
N GLY A 45 -2.20 5.89 15.44
CA GLY A 45 -1.20 5.08 14.76
C GLY A 45 -0.86 5.57 13.36
N ALA A 46 0.32 5.20 12.89
CA ALA A 46 0.77 5.47 11.53
C ALA A 46 0.32 4.40 10.52
N SER A 47 -0.39 3.35 10.96
CA SER A 47 -0.71 2.18 10.14
C SER A 47 -1.58 2.50 8.93
N GLY A 48 -2.55 3.42 9.06
CA GLY A 48 -3.35 3.88 7.92
C GLY A 48 -2.51 4.55 6.83
N ALA A 49 -1.56 5.41 7.22
CA ALA A 49 -0.63 6.04 6.28
C ALA A 49 0.30 5.02 5.62
N ILE A 50 0.78 4.03 6.39
CA ILE A 50 1.60 2.92 5.88
C ILE A 50 0.80 2.09 4.86
N ASN A 51 -0.49 1.83 5.11
CA ASN A 51 -1.35 1.16 4.14
C ASN A 51 -1.51 1.99 2.86
N GLY A 52 -1.50 3.33 2.94
CA GLY A 52 -1.42 4.18 1.75
C GLY A 52 -0.13 4.02 0.96
N ILE A 53 1.03 3.95 1.63
CA ILE A 53 2.30 3.61 0.97
C ILE A 53 2.22 2.22 0.30
N VAL A 54 1.63 1.22 0.97
CA VAL A 54 1.40 -0.11 0.38
C VAL A 54 0.47 -0.04 -0.84
N GLY A 55 -0.58 0.79 -0.79
CA GLY A 55 -1.46 1.05 -1.93
C GLY A 55 -0.73 1.68 -3.13
N ILE A 56 0.19 2.62 -2.88
CA ILE A 56 1.04 3.18 -3.94
C ILE A 56 1.94 2.10 -4.54
N VAL A 57 2.53 1.24 -3.70
CA VAL A 57 3.32 0.09 -4.19
C VAL A 57 2.47 -0.86 -5.02
N LEU A 58 1.21 -1.10 -4.67
CA LEU A 58 0.31 -1.89 -5.50
C LEU A 58 0.07 -1.23 -6.87
N ALA A 59 -0.04 0.10 -6.91
CA ALA A 59 -0.21 0.83 -8.17
C ALA A 59 1.05 0.79 -9.04
N MET A 60 2.24 0.91 -8.46
CA MET A 60 3.50 0.93 -9.21
C MET A 60 4.01 -0.46 -9.56
N TYR A 61 3.90 -1.41 -8.64
CA TYR A 61 4.59 -2.70 -8.69
C TYR A 61 3.66 -3.89 -8.45
N PRO A 62 2.49 -3.98 -9.12
CA PRO A 62 1.51 -5.02 -8.83
C PRO A 62 2.09 -6.43 -8.97
N LEU A 63 2.96 -6.65 -9.96
CA LEU A 63 3.53 -7.95 -10.29
C LEU A 63 4.90 -8.21 -9.64
N ASN A 64 5.52 -7.22 -9.00
CA ASN A 64 6.83 -7.42 -8.38
C ASN A 64 6.74 -8.47 -7.27
N ARG A 65 7.77 -9.31 -7.19
CA ARG A 65 7.84 -10.40 -6.23
C ARG A 65 8.31 -9.88 -4.87
N VAL A 66 7.53 -10.16 -3.83
CA VAL A 66 7.84 -9.84 -2.44
C VAL A 66 8.19 -11.12 -1.70
N ASN A 67 9.33 -11.10 -1.00
CA ASN A 67 9.73 -12.19 -0.10
C ASN A 67 9.03 -11.99 1.24
N VAL A 68 8.17 -12.93 1.59
CA VAL A 68 7.44 -12.94 2.86
C VAL A 68 8.13 -13.90 3.79
N PHE A 69 8.63 -13.37 4.91
CA PHE A 69 9.14 -14.15 6.01
C PHE A 69 7.98 -14.56 6.92
N TRP A 70 7.91 -15.84 7.28
CA TRP A 70 6.94 -16.35 8.23
C TRP A 70 7.65 -17.19 9.30
N VAL A 71 7.10 -17.16 10.50
CA VAL A 71 7.55 -17.97 11.63
C VAL A 71 6.34 -18.55 12.34
N PHE A 72 6.36 -19.86 12.57
CA PHE A 72 5.32 -20.58 13.30
C PHE A 72 5.94 -21.50 14.34
N LEU A 73 5.82 -21.11 15.61
CA LEU A 73 6.29 -21.78 16.83
C LEU A 73 7.79 -22.17 16.84
N ILE A 74 8.19 -23.14 16.03
CA ILE A 74 9.57 -23.67 15.93
C ILE A 74 10.11 -23.73 14.50
N ARG A 75 9.29 -23.39 13.50
CA ARG A 75 9.68 -23.43 12.09
C ARG A 75 9.44 -22.08 11.44
N GLY A 76 10.45 -21.56 10.78
CA GLY A 76 10.35 -20.37 9.94
C GLY A 76 10.78 -20.69 8.52
N GLY A 77 10.35 -19.84 7.59
CA GLY A 77 10.71 -19.93 6.19
C GLY A 77 10.45 -18.62 5.47
N THR A 78 10.83 -18.62 4.21
CA THR A 78 10.50 -17.54 3.28
C THR A 78 9.75 -18.14 2.10
N PHE A 79 8.75 -17.42 1.62
CA PHE A 79 8.15 -17.70 0.32
C PHE A 79 8.04 -16.40 -0.47
N THR A 80 7.97 -16.54 -1.78
CA THR A 80 7.91 -15.41 -2.70
C THR A 80 6.55 -15.40 -3.37
N CYS A 81 5.86 -14.26 -3.33
CA CYS A 81 4.57 -14.07 -3.99
C CYS A 81 4.53 -12.70 -4.68
N PRO A 82 3.68 -12.50 -5.70
CA PRO A 82 3.51 -11.17 -6.27
C PRO A 82 2.88 -10.21 -5.26
N ALA A 83 3.27 -8.94 -5.30
CA ALA A 83 2.83 -7.91 -4.37
C ALA A 83 1.30 -7.81 -4.29
N TRP A 84 0.61 -7.89 -5.44
CA TRP A 84 -0.86 -7.85 -5.46
C TRP A 84 -1.49 -8.95 -4.58
N GLY A 85 -0.92 -10.16 -4.57
CA GLY A 85 -1.51 -11.30 -3.85
C GLY A 85 -1.50 -11.09 -2.34
N ILE A 86 -0.34 -10.70 -1.80
CA ILE A 86 -0.21 -10.47 -0.35
C ILE A 86 -0.97 -9.21 0.09
N ILE A 87 -1.02 -8.17 -0.73
CA ILE A 87 -1.73 -6.92 -0.41
C ILE A 87 -3.24 -7.16 -0.38
N LEU A 88 -3.80 -7.85 -1.38
CA LEU A 88 -5.23 -8.17 -1.41
C LEU A 88 -5.63 -9.14 -0.29
N PHE A 89 -4.74 -10.07 0.09
CA PHE A 89 -4.96 -10.93 1.24
C PHE A 89 -5.13 -10.11 2.53
N TRP A 90 -4.21 -9.18 2.82
CA TRP A 90 -4.33 -8.29 4.00
C TRP A 90 -5.53 -7.37 3.92
N PHE A 91 -5.84 -6.83 2.74
CA PHE A 91 -7.04 -6.02 2.52
C PHE A 91 -8.32 -6.79 2.84
N ALA A 92 -8.40 -8.09 2.49
CA ALA A 92 -9.54 -8.94 2.86
C ALA A 92 -9.67 -9.13 4.38
N PHE A 93 -8.55 -9.22 5.12
CA PHE A 93 -8.59 -9.21 6.59
C PHE A 93 -9.09 -7.89 7.15
N ASP A 94 -8.67 -6.76 6.59
CA ASP A 94 -9.16 -5.45 7.02
C ASP A 94 -10.67 -5.32 6.77
N LEU A 95 -11.17 -5.78 5.62
CA LEU A 95 -12.61 -5.82 5.32
C LEU A 95 -13.38 -6.71 6.29
N TRP A 96 -12.85 -7.91 6.59
CA TRP A 96 -13.45 -8.82 7.55
C TRP A 96 -13.48 -8.20 8.95
N GLY A 97 -12.39 -7.56 9.37
CA GLY A 97 -12.28 -6.86 10.64
C GLY A 97 -13.27 -5.70 10.77
N ALA A 98 -13.41 -4.90 9.71
CA ALA A 98 -14.40 -3.83 9.64
C ALA A 98 -15.83 -4.36 9.74
N ALA A 99 -16.13 -5.50 9.09
CA ALA A 99 -17.45 -6.11 9.11
C ALA A 99 -17.81 -6.78 10.46
N THR A 100 -16.81 -7.24 11.21
CA THR A 100 -17.01 -7.96 12.49
C THR A 100 -16.91 -7.05 13.71
N GLY A 101 -16.60 -5.77 13.54
CA GLY A 101 -16.69 -4.75 14.60
C GLY A 101 -15.56 -4.79 15.63
N GLY A 102 -14.31 -5.05 15.20
CA GLY A 102 -13.17 -5.07 16.12
C GLY A 102 -12.76 -3.66 16.60
N GLU A 103 -13.00 -3.33 17.87
CA GLU A 103 -12.73 -2.00 18.45
C GLU A 103 -11.25 -1.63 18.60
N LEU A 104 -10.33 -2.61 18.56
CA LEU A 104 -8.90 -2.36 18.79
C LEU A 104 -8.12 -1.94 17.54
N ILE A 105 -8.68 -2.12 16.35
CA ILE A 105 -7.98 -1.89 15.09
C ILE A 105 -8.80 -0.92 14.23
N ALA A 106 -8.17 0.17 13.80
CA ALA A 106 -8.78 1.16 12.92
C ALA A 106 -8.84 0.64 11.46
N TYR A 107 -9.66 -0.39 11.21
CA TYR A 107 -9.78 -1.06 9.90
C TYR A 107 -10.19 -0.09 8.79
N TRP A 108 -11.03 0.90 9.09
CA TRP A 108 -11.42 1.92 8.11
C TRP A 108 -10.26 2.85 7.73
N ALA A 109 -9.36 3.16 8.67
CA ALA A 109 -8.12 3.87 8.36
C ALA A 109 -7.22 3.05 7.42
N HIS A 110 -7.15 1.73 7.62
CA HIS A 110 -6.38 0.81 6.79
C HIS A 110 -6.94 0.71 5.36
N ILE A 111 -8.25 0.51 5.23
CA ILE A 111 -8.97 0.43 3.95
C ILE A 111 -8.84 1.75 3.19
N GLY A 112 -9.14 2.87 3.86
CA GLY A 112 -9.06 4.21 3.28
C GLY A 112 -7.63 4.58 2.87
N GLY A 113 -6.66 4.25 3.73
CA GLY A 113 -5.25 4.39 3.42
C GLY A 113 -4.88 3.64 2.15
N LEU A 114 -5.15 2.34 2.08
CA LEU A 114 -4.80 1.49 0.93
C LEU A 114 -5.44 1.98 -0.37
N LEU A 115 -6.75 2.21 -0.39
CA LEU A 115 -7.46 2.65 -1.59
C LEU A 115 -7.05 4.07 -2.01
N GLY A 116 -6.88 4.97 -1.04
CA GLY A 116 -6.37 6.33 -1.28
C GLY A 116 -4.96 6.32 -1.85
N GLY A 117 -4.10 5.45 -1.33
CA GLY A 117 -2.74 5.22 -1.82
C GLY A 117 -2.71 4.70 -3.25
N VAL A 118 -3.55 3.72 -3.61
CA VAL A 118 -3.69 3.27 -5.00
C VAL A 118 -4.07 4.44 -5.90
N GLY A 119 -5.06 5.24 -5.50
CA GLY A 119 -5.49 6.44 -6.23
C GLY A 119 -4.35 7.45 -6.43
N ILE A 120 -3.62 7.79 -5.36
CA ILE A 120 -2.46 8.69 -5.42
C ILE A 120 -1.39 8.12 -6.35
N GLY A 121 -1.06 6.83 -6.23
CA GLY A 121 -0.05 6.17 -7.06
C GLY A 121 -0.41 6.24 -8.55
N LEU A 122 -1.66 5.95 -8.90
CA LEU A 122 -2.17 6.05 -10.27
C LEU A 122 -2.10 7.50 -10.80
N LEU A 123 -2.48 8.48 -9.98
CA LEU A 123 -2.39 9.90 -10.35
C LEU A 123 -0.93 10.34 -10.57
N CYS A 124 -0.03 9.97 -9.67
CA CYS A 124 1.39 10.29 -9.79
C CYS A 124 2.04 9.62 -11.03
N LEU A 125 1.65 8.39 -11.36
CA LEU A 125 2.06 7.73 -12.60
C LEU A 125 1.50 8.46 -13.82
N HIS A 126 0.22 8.84 -13.79
CA HIS A 126 -0.43 9.56 -14.88
C HIS A 126 0.25 10.91 -15.20
N TYR A 127 0.60 11.68 -14.17
CA TYR A 127 1.30 12.97 -14.32
C TYR A 127 2.82 12.84 -14.45
N GLY A 128 3.38 11.62 -14.46
CA GLY A 128 4.81 11.36 -14.62
C GLY A 128 5.67 11.80 -13.43
N TRP A 129 5.05 11.99 -12.26
CA TRP A 129 5.75 12.30 -11.01
C TRP A 129 6.46 11.07 -10.46
N PHE A 130 5.87 9.89 -10.67
CA PHE A 130 6.49 8.59 -10.40
C PHE A 130 6.91 7.94 -11.72
N ARG A 131 8.06 7.27 -11.71
CA ARG A 131 8.60 6.57 -12.88
C ARG A 131 9.01 5.16 -12.48
N LEU A 132 8.68 4.20 -13.33
CA LEU A 132 9.22 2.85 -13.23
C LEU A 132 10.62 2.82 -13.82
N THR A 133 11.49 1.97 -13.26
CA THR A 133 12.79 1.68 -13.87
C THR A 133 12.66 0.53 -14.85
N GLN A 134 13.64 0.36 -15.76
CA GLN A 134 13.59 -0.70 -16.78
C GLN A 134 13.66 -2.13 -16.23
N LEU A 135 13.90 -2.31 -14.93
CA LEU A 135 13.89 -3.61 -14.26
C LEU A 135 12.53 -3.95 -13.64
N ASP A 136 11.61 -2.99 -13.62
CA ASP A 136 10.29 -3.16 -13.01
C ASP A 136 9.30 -3.79 -13.99
N HIS A 137 8.42 -4.64 -13.47
CA HIS A 137 7.26 -5.10 -14.25
C HIS A 137 6.28 -3.95 -14.52
N CYS A 138 5.34 -4.16 -15.44
CA CYS A 138 4.32 -3.17 -15.79
C CYS A 138 3.53 -2.69 -14.55
N SER A 139 3.28 -1.37 -14.49
CA SER A 139 2.47 -0.77 -13.43
C SER A 139 1.00 -1.16 -13.57
N LEU A 140 0.22 -0.91 -12.53
CA LEU A 140 -1.23 -1.09 -12.59
C LEU A 140 -1.86 -0.21 -13.68
N LEU A 141 -1.31 0.99 -13.91
CA LEU A 141 -1.79 1.89 -14.96
C LEU A 141 -1.55 1.30 -16.35
N ASP A 142 -0.39 0.69 -16.59
CA ASP A 142 -0.04 0.07 -17.89
C ASP A 142 -0.94 -1.15 -18.16
N ILE A 143 -1.17 -1.97 -17.14
CA ILE A 143 -2.10 -3.12 -17.20
C ILE A 143 -3.52 -2.65 -17.52
N LEU A 144 -3.99 -1.59 -16.85
CA LEU A 144 -5.32 -1.01 -17.10
C LEU A 144 -5.44 -0.42 -18.50
N ARG A 145 -4.35 0.13 -19.05
CA ARG A 145 -4.29 0.67 -20.42
C ARG A 145 -4.04 -0.38 -21.50
N ARG A 146 -3.72 -1.63 -21.12
CA ARG A 146 -3.33 -2.73 -22.02
C ARG A 146 -2.09 -2.39 -22.87
N GLU A 147 -1.18 -1.59 -22.34
CA GLU A 147 0.10 -1.33 -23.01
C GLU A 147 1.04 -2.53 -22.78
N PRO A 148 1.62 -3.13 -23.84
CA PRO A 148 2.56 -4.23 -23.67
C PRO A 148 3.82 -3.75 -22.96
N SER A 149 4.38 -4.58 -22.07
CA SER A 149 5.70 -4.33 -21.50
C SER A 149 6.75 -4.32 -22.61
N GLU A 150 7.47 -3.20 -22.76
CA GLU A 150 8.65 -3.11 -23.64
C GLU A 150 9.73 -4.15 -23.28
#